data_AF-A0A327RMD1-F1
#
_entry.id   AF-A0A327RMD1-F1
#
_cell.length_a   1.000
_cell.length_b   1.000
_cell.length_c   1.000
_cell.angle_alpha   90.00
_cell.angle_beta   90.00
_cell.angle_gamma   90.00
#
_symmetry.space_group_name_H-M   'P 1'
#
loop_
_entity.id
_entity.type
_entity.pdbx_description
1 polymer ?
#
loop_
_entity_poly.entity_id
_entity_poly.type
_entity_poly.pdbx_seq_one_letter_code
_entity_poly.pdbx_strand_id
1 'polypeptide(L)'
;MKSILIPFIFLIALNFSFAQDVTHDNQIYEVKNKKIFLNGEDVSDTLNEDQKDKILSIAKEKRDLLKQEERAIKDAEKRQKQEEKYAKQREQQAKEEAKKLKAQEKELKAAEKERKRAEKERKQAEKERDKAEKAIAKKEKAQNALDKANEKLDKETKKYQKLKSKGKLSPNDIEKWEDKLEKLRDNVAKAQQKLNKL
;
A
#
# COMPACT_ATOMS: atom_id res chain seq x y z
N MET A 1 -3.78 18.67 -20.12
CA MET A 1 -3.86 20.06 -19.62
C MET A 1 -2.81 20.85 -20.37
N LYS A 2 -3.24 21.83 -21.16
CA LYS A 2 -2.40 22.58 -22.10
C LYS A 2 -1.46 23.48 -21.28
N SER A 3 -0.16 23.24 -21.38
CA SER A 3 0.88 24.05 -20.76
C SER A 3 0.86 25.43 -21.39
N ILE A 4 0.42 26.43 -20.63
CA ILE A 4 0.54 27.84 -21.02
C ILE A 4 2.01 28.20 -20.86
N LEU A 5 2.71 28.24 -21.99
CA LEU A 5 4.06 28.77 -22.12
C LEU A 5 3.96 30.29 -21.91
N ILE A 6 4.30 30.78 -20.72
CA ILE A 6 4.44 32.21 -20.46
C ILE A 6 5.82 32.62 -20.98
N PRO A 7 5.94 33.43 -22.05
CA PRO A 7 7.22 33.97 -22.44
C PRO A 7 7.62 35.00 -21.38
N PHE A 8 8.70 34.72 -20.64
CA PHE A 8 9.29 35.65 -19.67
C PHE A 8 10.01 36.77 -20.45
N ILE A 9 9.20 37.64 -21.05
CA ILE A 9 9.58 38.96 -21.52
C ILE A 9 9.92 39.75 -20.25
N PHE A 10 11.19 40.07 -20.02
CA PHE A 10 11.70 41.41 -20.32
C PHE A 10 13.11 41.56 -19.74
N LEU A 11 14.07 41.49 -20.66
CA LEU A 11 15.46 41.86 -20.47
C LEU A 11 15.50 43.40 -20.45
N ILE A 12 15.18 44.04 -19.31
CA ILE A 12 15.48 45.47 -19.13
C ILE A 12 16.95 45.58 -18.68
N ALA A 13 17.85 45.67 -19.65
CA ALA A 13 19.10 46.38 -19.42
C ALA A 13 18.74 47.86 -19.19
N LEU A 14 18.63 48.26 -17.93
CA LEU A 14 18.56 49.67 -17.55
C LEU A 14 19.87 50.32 -18.00
N ASN A 15 19.83 51.01 -19.14
CA ASN A 15 20.87 51.97 -19.50
C ASN A 15 20.78 53.09 -18.46
N PHE A 16 21.62 53.02 -17.42
CA PHE A 16 21.74 54.06 -16.41
C PHE A 16 22.37 55.31 -17.05
N SER A 17 21.55 56.15 -17.69
CA SER A 17 21.90 57.55 -17.83
C SER A 17 21.84 58.15 -16.43
N PHE A 18 22.96 58.70 -15.95
CA PHE A 18 23.15 59.29 -14.60
C PHE A 18 22.34 60.59 -14.38
N ALA A 19 21.27 60.76 -15.15
CA ALA A 19 20.44 61.93 -15.25
C ALA A 19 19.07 61.63 -14.68
N GLN A 20 18.55 62.55 -13.87
CA GLN A 20 17.25 62.37 -13.24
C GLN A 20 16.35 63.57 -13.50
N ASP A 21 15.28 63.33 -14.25
CA ASP A 21 14.27 64.35 -14.53
C ASP A 21 13.39 64.60 -13.30
N VAL A 22 13.24 65.87 -12.98
CA VAL A 22 12.48 66.42 -11.86
C VAL A 22 11.55 67.51 -12.38
N THR A 23 10.29 67.49 -11.97
CA THR A 23 9.34 68.55 -12.28
C THR A 23 9.23 69.52 -11.12
N HIS A 24 9.47 70.80 -11.35
CA HIS A 24 9.26 71.89 -10.38
C HIS A 24 8.72 73.11 -11.14
N ASP A 25 7.69 73.78 -10.61
CA ASP A 25 7.07 74.97 -11.22
C ASP A 25 6.73 74.80 -12.71
N ASN A 26 6.13 73.67 -13.09
CA ASN A 26 5.78 73.28 -14.46
C ASN A 26 6.96 73.18 -15.45
N GLN A 27 8.20 73.27 -14.97
CA GLN A 27 9.42 73.03 -15.74
C GLN A 27 10.02 71.67 -15.39
N ILE A 28 10.64 71.03 -16.39
CA ILE A 28 11.35 69.76 -16.20
C ILE A 28 12.84 70.07 -16.17
N TYR A 29 13.44 69.84 -15.01
CA TYR A 29 14.88 69.98 -14.80
C TYR A 29 15.54 68.61 -14.81
N GLU A 30 16.71 68.51 -15.41
CA GLU A 30 17.53 67.31 -15.39
C GLU A 30 18.63 67.48 -14.32
N VAL A 31 18.65 66.61 -13.32
CA VAL A 31 19.64 66.67 -12.23
C VAL A 31 20.75 65.65 -12.46
N LYS A 32 21.99 66.13 -12.58
CA LYS A 32 23.21 65.31 -12.77
C LYS A 32 24.30 65.77 -11.81
N ASN A 33 24.80 64.90 -10.95
CA ASN A 33 25.93 65.21 -10.04
C ASN A 33 25.77 66.54 -9.27
N LYS A 34 24.56 66.81 -8.74
CA LYS A 34 24.16 68.05 -8.03
C LYS A 34 24.05 69.32 -8.89
N LYS A 35 24.27 69.24 -10.19
CA LYS A 35 23.97 70.30 -11.14
C LYS A 35 22.55 70.16 -11.67
N ILE A 36 21.90 71.29 -11.92
CA ILE A 36 20.52 71.39 -12.39
C ILE A 36 20.57 71.94 -13.82
N PHE A 37 20.02 71.18 -14.75
CA PHE A 37 19.96 71.56 -16.16
C PHE A 37 18.51 71.83 -16.57
N LEU A 38 18.28 72.88 -17.36
CA LEU A 38 17.01 73.16 -18.01
C LEU A 38 17.27 73.18 -19.52
N ASN A 39 16.59 72.33 -20.28
CA ASN A 39 16.79 72.18 -21.74
C ASN A 39 18.26 71.92 -22.15
N GLY A 40 19.06 71.29 -21.28
CA GLY A 40 20.47 70.98 -21.51
C GLY A 40 21.47 72.05 -21.10
N GLU A 41 21.02 73.23 -20.64
CA GLU A 41 21.88 74.30 -20.12
C GLU A 41 21.99 74.24 -18.59
N ASP A 42 23.19 74.45 -18.04
CA ASP A 42 23.45 74.44 -16.60
C ASP A 42 22.89 75.73 -15.96
N VAL A 43 21.74 75.62 -15.31
CA VAL A 43 21.05 76.73 -14.63
C VAL A 43 21.34 76.74 -13.13
N SER A 44 22.35 76.00 -12.69
CA SER A 44 22.65 75.85 -11.27
C SER A 44 22.97 77.16 -10.57
N ASP A 45 23.55 78.15 -11.25
CA ASP A 45 23.91 79.44 -10.65
C ASP A 45 22.82 80.51 -10.80
N THR A 46 21.84 80.31 -11.69
CA THR A 46 20.75 81.27 -11.97
C THR A 46 19.52 81.05 -11.10
N LEU A 47 19.36 79.84 -10.54
CA LEU A 47 18.32 79.52 -9.57
C LEU A 47 18.61 80.15 -8.20
N ASN A 48 17.56 80.50 -7.44
CA ASN A 48 17.72 80.88 -6.04
C ASN A 48 17.96 79.64 -5.15
N GLU A 49 18.45 79.84 -3.93
CA GLU A 49 18.79 78.72 -3.01
C GLU A 49 17.58 77.83 -2.73
N ASP A 50 16.41 78.41 -2.47
CA ASP A 50 15.17 77.68 -2.20
C ASP A 50 14.73 76.77 -3.37
N GLN A 51 14.88 77.23 -4.62
CA GLN A 51 14.54 76.47 -5.83
C GLN A 51 15.52 75.33 -6.05
N LYS A 52 16.83 75.57 -5.86
CA LYS A 52 17.85 74.51 -5.95
C LYS A 52 17.57 73.42 -4.93
N ASP A 53 17.30 73.79 -3.69
CA ASP A 53 17.05 72.85 -2.60
C ASP A 53 15.79 72.00 -2.87
N LYS A 54 14.71 72.60 -3.36
CA LYS A 54 13.50 71.86 -3.75
C LYS A 54 13.77 70.88 -4.90
N ILE A 55 14.42 71.32 -5.98
CA ILE A 55 14.71 70.47 -7.15
C ILE A 55 15.62 69.30 -6.75
N LEU A 56 16.67 69.56 -5.95
CA LEU A 56 17.57 68.54 -5.46
C LEU A 56 16.90 67.58 -4.46
N SER A 57 15.98 68.08 -3.61
CA SER A 57 15.18 67.24 -2.72
C SER A 57 14.30 66.26 -3.49
N ILE A 58 13.56 66.75 -4.50
CA ILE A 58 12.71 65.89 -5.33
C ILE A 58 13.55 64.83 -6.08
N ALA A 59 14.72 65.21 -6.61
CA ALA A 59 15.66 64.25 -7.20
C ALA A 59 16.09 63.18 -6.17
N LYS A 60 16.42 63.60 -4.95
CA LYS A 60 16.81 62.67 -3.88
C LYS A 60 15.68 61.70 -3.53
N GLU A 61 14.46 62.20 -3.32
CA GLU A 61 13.29 61.39 -2.99
C GLU A 61 12.99 60.35 -4.07
N LYS A 62 12.92 60.77 -5.35
CA LYS A 62 12.68 59.85 -6.47
C LYS A 62 13.79 58.79 -6.62
N ARG A 63 15.04 59.12 -6.30
CA ARG A 63 16.15 58.14 -6.29
C ARG A 63 15.99 57.11 -5.17
N ASP A 64 15.61 57.58 -3.98
CA ASP A 64 15.43 56.71 -2.82
C ASP A 64 14.20 55.79 -3.02
N LEU A 65 13.12 56.29 -3.62
CA LEU A 65 11.97 55.50 -4.05
C LEU A 65 12.36 54.40 -5.05
N LEU A 66 13.10 54.75 -6.11
CA LEU A 66 13.57 53.77 -7.11
C LEU A 66 14.47 52.68 -6.46
N LYS A 67 15.35 53.06 -5.53
CA LYS A 67 16.17 52.09 -4.79
C LYS A 67 15.33 51.19 -3.89
N GLN A 68 14.28 51.71 -3.27
CA GLN A 68 13.36 50.93 -2.46
C GLN A 68 12.55 49.94 -3.31
N GLU A 69 12.05 50.38 -4.47
CA GLU A 69 11.34 49.53 -5.43
C GLU A 69 12.25 48.43 -6.00
N GLU A 70 13.49 48.75 -6.38
CA GLU A 70 14.44 47.74 -6.87
C GLU A 70 14.73 46.67 -5.81
N ARG A 71 14.90 47.07 -4.53
CA ARG A 71 15.06 46.13 -3.42
C ARG A 71 13.81 45.26 -3.24
N ALA A 72 12.63 45.86 -3.29
CA ALA A 72 11.36 45.14 -3.18
C ALA A 72 11.19 44.11 -4.31
N ILE A 73 11.55 44.47 -5.55
CA ILE A 73 11.52 43.56 -6.71
C ILE A 73 12.51 42.41 -6.51
N LYS A 74 13.76 42.69 -6.10
CA LYS A 74 14.76 41.64 -5.84
C LYS A 74 14.33 40.68 -4.74
N ASP A 75 13.69 41.20 -3.69
CA ASP A 75 13.18 40.38 -2.59
C ASP A 75 11.96 39.56 -3.02
N ALA A 76 11.06 40.14 -3.83
CA ALA A 76 9.93 39.42 -4.42
C ALA A 76 10.40 38.29 -5.35
N GLU A 77 11.40 38.53 -6.20
CA GLU A 77 11.98 37.53 -7.09
C GLU A 77 12.62 36.38 -6.30
N LYS A 78 13.35 36.69 -5.23
CA LYS A 78 13.92 35.66 -4.34
C LYS A 78 12.84 34.80 -3.68
N ARG A 79 11.75 35.42 -3.22
CA ARG A 79 10.60 34.70 -2.64
C ARG A 79 9.93 33.79 -3.67
N GLN A 80 9.67 34.30 -4.87
CA GLN A 80 9.10 33.49 -5.96
C GLN A 80 10.00 32.31 -6.32
N LYS A 81 11.32 32.51 -6.43
CA LYS A 81 12.27 31.41 -6.67
C LYS A 81 12.27 30.37 -5.55
N GLN A 82 12.10 30.79 -4.29
CA GLN A 82 12.01 29.88 -3.16
C GLN A 82 10.69 29.09 -3.16
N GLU A 83 9.58 29.75 -3.43
CA GLU A 83 8.26 29.14 -3.56
C GLU A 83 8.21 28.12 -4.71
N GLU A 84 8.81 28.44 -5.86
CA GLU A 84 8.89 27.52 -7.00
C GLU A 84 9.70 26.26 -6.65
N LYS A 85 10.85 26.43 -5.96
CA LYS A 85 11.64 25.29 -5.48
C LYS A 85 10.84 24.41 -4.52
N TYR A 86 10.11 25.03 -3.59
CA TYR A 86 9.28 24.30 -2.63
C TYR A 86 8.09 23.59 -3.32
N ALA A 87 7.47 24.23 -4.32
CA ALA A 87 6.40 23.62 -5.12
C ALA A 87 6.91 22.40 -5.90
N LYS A 88 8.08 22.49 -6.55
CA LYS A 88 8.71 21.36 -7.25
C LYS A 88 9.02 20.20 -6.30
N GLN A 89 9.53 20.50 -5.11
CA GLN A 89 9.83 19.47 -4.11
C GLN A 89 8.55 18.76 -3.63
N ARG A 90 7.47 19.51 -3.36
CA ARG A 90 6.17 18.94 -2.98
C ARG A 90 5.56 18.10 -4.10
N GLU A 91 5.67 18.54 -5.35
CA GLU A 91 5.18 17.78 -6.50
C GLU A 91 5.93 16.45 -6.66
N GLN A 92 7.25 16.46 -6.48
CA GLN A 92 8.06 15.24 -6.50
C GLN A 92 7.67 14.28 -5.37
N GLN A 93 7.52 14.78 -4.15
CA GLN A 93 7.08 13.98 -3.00
C GLN A 93 5.69 13.37 -3.22
N ALA A 94 4.73 14.16 -3.72
CA ALA A 94 3.39 13.68 -4.03
C ALA A 94 3.40 12.60 -5.12
N LYS A 95 4.26 12.73 -6.15
CA LYS A 95 4.44 11.70 -7.19
C LYS A 95 5.02 10.40 -6.64
N GLU A 96 6.00 10.49 -5.74
CA GLU A 96 6.59 9.31 -5.10
C GLU A 96 5.61 8.60 -4.18
N GLU A 97 4.86 9.37 -3.37
CA GLU A 97 3.83 8.83 -2.49
C GLU A 97 2.70 8.16 -3.29
N ALA A 98 2.23 8.79 -4.36
CA ALA A 98 1.24 8.20 -5.25
C ALA A 98 1.74 6.90 -5.91
N LYS A 99 3.04 6.80 -6.25
CA LYS A 99 3.63 5.55 -6.75
C LYS A 99 3.68 4.47 -5.67
N LYS A 100 4.06 4.82 -4.44
CA LYS A 100 4.09 3.88 -3.29
C LYS A 100 2.70 3.36 -2.96
N LEU A 101 1.70 4.24 -2.90
CA LEU A 101 0.30 3.85 -2.66
C LEU A 101 -0.21 2.89 -3.75
N LYS A 102 0.06 3.17 -5.03
CA LYS A 102 -0.31 2.26 -6.13
C LYS A 102 0.39 0.91 -6.06
N ALA A 103 1.65 0.86 -5.61
CA ALA A 103 2.38 -0.40 -5.42
C ALA A 103 1.78 -1.22 -4.27
N GLN A 104 1.55 -0.58 -3.11
CA GLN A 104 0.91 -1.20 -1.95
C GLN A 104 -0.49 -1.72 -2.28
N GLU A 105 -1.31 -0.96 -3.03
CA GLU A 105 -2.64 -1.39 -3.43
C GLU A 105 -2.60 -2.65 -4.31
N LYS A 106 -1.65 -2.73 -5.25
CA LYS A 106 -1.47 -3.93 -6.08
C LYS A 106 -1.03 -5.14 -5.26
N GLU A 107 -0.12 -4.94 -4.32
CA GLU A 107 0.36 -5.99 -3.42
C GLU A 107 -0.76 -6.51 -2.52
N LEU A 108 -1.55 -5.61 -1.91
CA LEU A 108 -2.72 -5.99 -1.11
C LEU A 108 -3.75 -6.77 -1.93
N LYS A 109 -4.02 -6.36 -3.18
CA LYS A 109 -4.93 -7.09 -4.09
C LYS A 109 -4.38 -8.48 -4.48
N ALA A 110 -3.07 -8.62 -4.64
CA ALA A 110 -2.45 -9.92 -4.92
C ALA A 110 -2.53 -10.83 -3.69
N ALA A 111 -2.17 -10.32 -2.52
CA ALA A 111 -2.26 -11.04 -1.25
C ALA A 111 -3.69 -11.47 -0.92
N GLU A 112 -4.70 -10.62 -1.18
CA GLU A 112 -6.11 -10.98 -0.97
C GLU A 112 -6.55 -12.14 -1.88
N LYS A 113 -6.15 -12.12 -3.16
CA LYS A 113 -6.46 -13.21 -4.11
C LYS A 113 -5.81 -14.52 -3.69
N GLU A 114 -4.56 -14.47 -3.24
CA GLU A 114 -3.83 -15.64 -2.76
C GLU A 114 -4.48 -16.22 -1.50
N ARG A 115 -4.82 -15.37 -0.52
CA ARG A 115 -5.55 -15.80 0.69
C ARG A 115 -6.88 -16.47 0.35
N LYS A 116 -7.64 -15.95 -0.62
CA LYS A 116 -8.90 -16.57 -1.08
C LYS A 116 -8.68 -17.95 -1.72
N ARG A 117 -7.57 -18.16 -2.45
CA ARG A 117 -7.24 -19.48 -3.01
C ARG A 117 -6.84 -20.46 -1.92
N ALA A 118 -5.92 -20.05 -1.04
CA ALA A 118 -5.49 -20.84 0.10
C ALA A 118 -6.66 -21.22 1.02
N GLU A 119 -7.61 -20.32 1.26
CA GLU A 119 -8.80 -20.65 2.06
C GLU A 119 -9.70 -21.70 1.39
N LYS A 120 -9.89 -21.63 0.07
CA LYS A 120 -10.66 -22.63 -0.68
C LYS A 120 -9.98 -24.00 -0.66
N GLU A 121 -8.68 -24.04 -0.86
CA GLU A 121 -7.88 -25.28 -0.82
C GLU A 121 -7.91 -25.89 0.58
N ARG A 122 -7.73 -25.07 1.64
CA ARG A 122 -7.86 -25.55 3.02
C ARG A 122 -9.23 -26.15 3.31
N LYS A 123 -10.31 -25.50 2.86
CA LYS A 123 -11.69 -26.03 3.01
C LYS A 123 -11.92 -27.34 2.25
N GLN A 124 -11.28 -27.53 1.10
CA GLN A 124 -11.36 -28.79 0.35
C GLN A 124 -10.58 -29.89 1.08
N ALA A 125 -9.34 -29.60 1.50
CA ALA A 125 -8.51 -30.52 2.26
C ALA A 125 -9.16 -30.94 3.58
N GLU A 126 -9.80 -30.01 4.30
CA GLU A 126 -10.53 -30.29 5.54
C GLU A 126 -11.70 -31.26 5.29
N LYS A 127 -12.50 -31.03 4.24
CA LYS A 127 -13.60 -31.94 3.86
C LYS A 127 -13.12 -33.33 3.47
N GLU A 128 -11.99 -33.43 2.79
CA GLU A 128 -11.39 -34.71 2.41
C GLU A 128 -10.83 -35.45 3.63
N ARG A 129 -10.18 -34.72 4.54
CA ARG A 129 -9.73 -35.22 5.84
C ARG A 129 -10.88 -35.77 6.66
N ASP A 130 -11.99 -35.06 6.76
CA ASP A 130 -13.19 -35.51 7.47
C ASP A 130 -13.78 -36.79 6.85
N LYS A 131 -13.82 -36.89 5.52
CA LYS A 131 -14.30 -38.09 4.82
C LYS A 131 -13.37 -39.27 5.08
N ALA A 132 -12.06 -39.06 4.99
CA ALA A 132 -11.05 -40.07 5.25
C ALA A 132 -11.12 -40.55 6.71
N GLU A 133 -11.24 -39.65 7.67
CA GLU A 133 -11.37 -39.99 9.09
C GLU A 133 -12.64 -40.79 9.38
N LYS A 134 -13.78 -40.39 8.80
CA LYS A 134 -15.03 -41.15 8.91
C LYS A 134 -14.91 -42.54 8.27
N ALA A 135 -14.19 -42.67 7.17
CA ALA A 135 -13.96 -43.97 6.51
C ALA A 135 -13.05 -44.87 7.37
N ILE A 136 -11.97 -44.32 7.92
CA ILE A 136 -11.07 -45.02 8.86
C ILE A 136 -11.86 -45.48 10.09
N ALA A 137 -12.63 -44.60 10.72
CA ALA A 137 -13.44 -44.93 11.89
C ALA A 137 -14.47 -46.04 11.60
N LYS A 138 -15.06 -46.09 10.39
CA LYS A 138 -15.94 -47.19 9.98
C LYS A 138 -15.17 -48.50 9.81
N LYS A 139 -13.99 -48.46 9.19
CA LYS A 139 -13.12 -49.63 9.02
C LYS A 139 -12.63 -50.19 10.34
N GLU A 140 -12.17 -49.34 11.25
CA GLU A 140 -11.77 -49.74 12.61
C GLU A 140 -12.92 -50.40 13.38
N LYS A 141 -14.12 -49.83 13.32
CA LYS A 141 -15.31 -50.44 13.95
C LYS A 141 -15.63 -51.81 13.36
N ALA A 142 -15.53 -51.95 12.03
CA ALA A 142 -15.77 -53.23 11.36
C ALA A 142 -14.68 -54.27 11.68
N GLN A 143 -13.41 -53.85 11.74
CA GLN A 143 -12.28 -54.69 12.12
C GLN A 143 -12.46 -55.19 13.57
N ASN A 144 -12.74 -54.29 14.52
CA ASN A 144 -13.00 -54.64 15.91
C ASN A 144 -14.18 -55.63 16.06
N ALA A 145 -15.21 -55.53 15.21
CA ALA A 145 -16.33 -56.47 15.22
C ALA A 145 -15.92 -57.86 14.69
N LEU A 146 -15.09 -57.91 13.65
CA LEU A 146 -14.53 -59.14 13.11
C LEU A 146 -13.61 -59.83 14.13
N ASP A 147 -12.73 -59.06 14.78
CA ASP A 147 -11.79 -59.59 15.78
C ASP A 147 -12.54 -60.22 16.96
N LYS A 148 -13.59 -59.57 17.47
CA LYS A 148 -14.46 -60.12 18.51
C LYS A 148 -15.20 -61.39 18.07
N ALA A 149 -15.65 -61.45 16.81
CA ALA A 149 -16.30 -62.64 16.27
C ALA A 149 -15.32 -63.83 16.16
N ASN A 150 -14.09 -63.55 15.68
CA ASN A 150 -13.00 -64.52 15.60
C ASN A 150 -12.59 -65.05 16.98
N GLU A 151 -12.42 -64.15 17.96
CA GLU A 151 -12.08 -64.52 19.33
C GLU A 151 -13.16 -65.42 19.96
N LYS A 152 -14.45 -65.11 19.72
CA LYS A 152 -15.56 -65.93 20.21
C LYS A 152 -15.58 -67.31 19.55
N LEU A 153 -15.37 -67.39 18.24
CA LEU A 153 -15.29 -68.66 17.51
C LEU A 153 -14.12 -69.51 18.02
N ASP A 154 -12.93 -68.92 18.20
CA ASP A 154 -11.74 -69.60 18.71
C ASP A 154 -11.95 -70.16 20.13
N LYS A 155 -12.49 -69.34 21.04
CA LYS A 155 -12.80 -69.78 22.43
C LYS A 155 -13.75 -70.98 22.45
N GLU A 156 -14.84 -70.90 21.69
CA GLU A 156 -15.85 -71.97 21.64
C GLU A 156 -15.31 -73.21 20.92
N THR A 157 -14.50 -73.04 19.87
CA THR A 157 -13.82 -74.14 19.16
C THR A 157 -12.87 -74.88 20.09
N LYS A 158 -12.03 -74.16 20.84
CA LYS A 158 -11.11 -74.74 21.85
C LYS A 158 -11.89 -75.49 22.94
N LYS A 159 -13.01 -74.94 23.40
CA LYS A 159 -13.87 -75.59 24.40
C LYS A 159 -14.49 -76.89 23.88
N TYR A 160 -15.03 -76.88 22.67
CA TYR A 160 -15.55 -78.08 21.99
C TYR A 160 -14.47 -79.16 21.85
N GLN A 161 -13.30 -78.80 21.30
CA GLN A 161 -12.17 -79.73 21.12
C GLN A 161 -11.74 -80.37 22.44
N LYS A 162 -11.65 -79.59 23.52
CA LYS A 162 -11.30 -80.08 24.86
C LYS A 162 -12.35 -81.01 25.48
N LEU A 163 -13.63 -80.78 25.22
CA LEU A 163 -14.70 -81.67 25.70
C LEU A 163 -14.73 -82.97 24.88
N LYS A 164 -14.53 -82.86 23.56
CA LYS A 164 -14.54 -83.99 22.62
C LYS A 164 -13.37 -84.93 22.91
N SER A 165 -12.17 -84.39 23.10
CA SER A 165 -10.99 -85.18 23.45
C SER A 165 -11.09 -85.90 24.80
N LYS A 166 -11.92 -85.38 25.72
CA LYS A 166 -12.19 -86.02 27.02
C LYS A 166 -13.33 -87.05 26.99
N GLY A 167 -13.96 -87.28 25.83
CA GLY A 167 -15.11 -88.19 25.71
C GLY A 167 -16.36 -87.73 26.48
N LYS A 168 -16.45 -86.43 26.84
CA LYS A 168 -17.54 -85.88 27.67
C LYS A 168 -18.75 -85.39 26.88
N LEU A 169 -18.89 -85.81 25.63
CA LEU A 169 -19.95 -85.37 24.72
C LEU A 169 -20.71 -86.60 24.20
N SER A 170 -22.04 -86.58 24.35
CA SER A 170 -22.90 -87.55 23.67
C SER A 170 -23.02 -87.21 22.17
N PRO A 171 -23.42 -88.15 21.31
CA PRO A 171 -23.62 -87.89 19.88
C PRO A 171 -24.53 -86.67 19.60
N ASN A 172 -25.63 -86.54 20.36
CA ASN A 172 -26.55 -85.41 20.24
C ASN A 172 -25.93 -84.08 20.70
N ASP A 173 -25.07 -84.09 21.72
CA ASP A 173 -24.37 -82.88 22.15
C ASP A 173 -23.31 -82.43 21.14
N ILE A 174 -22.65 -83.38 20.45
CA ILE A 174 -21.70 -83.07 19.37
C ILE A 174 -22.41 -82.27 18.27
N GLU A 175 -23.58 -82.73 17.83
CA GLU A 175 -24.38 -82.07 16.80
C GLU A 175 -24.75 -80.62 17.22
N LYS A 176 -25.23 -80.42 18.46
CA LYS A 176 -25.51 -79.06 18.98
C LYS A 176 -24.28 -78.15 19.02
N TRP A 177 -23.11 -78.71 19.32
CA TRP A 177 -21.86 -77.96 19.32
C TRP A 177 -21.42 -77.60 17.90
N GLU A 178 -21.58 -78.51 16.95
CA GLU A 178 -21.28 -78.27 15.54
C GLU A 178 -22.20 -77.18 14.96
N ASP A 179 -23.50 -77.24 15.23
CA ASP A 179 -24.47 -76.17 14.90
C ASP A 179 -24.07 -74.81 15.49
N LYS A 180 -23.63 -74.81 16.76
CA LYS A 180 -23.20 -73.57 17.43
C LYS A 180 -21.95 -73.00 16.77
N LEU A 181 -20.98 -73.84 16.42
CA LEU A 181 -19.74 -73.42 15.75
C LEU A 181 -20.02 -72.95 14.32
N GLU A 182 -20.94 -73.59 13.60
CA GLU A 182 -21.39 -73.15 12.28
C GLU A 182 -22.02 -71.75 12.35
N LYS A 183 -22.96 -71.52 13.28
CA LYS A 183 -23.53 -70.17 13.51
C LYS A 183 -22.47 -69.12 13.84
N LEU A 184 -21.40 -69.50 14.56
CA LEU A 184 -20.30 -68.59 14.86
C LEU A 184 -19.41 -68.32 13.63
N ARG A 185 -19.15 -69.33 12.79
CA ARG A 185 -18.46 -69.17 11.50
C ARG A 185 -19.25 -68.26 10.56
N ASP A 186 -20.56 -68.41 10.51
CA ASP A 186 -21.44 -67.52 9.74
C ASP A 186 -21.36 -66.07 10.21
N ASN A 187 -21.30 -65.85 11.53
CA ASN A 187 -21.15 -64.52 12.09
C ASN A 187 -19.79 -63.89 11.74
N VAL A 188 -18.71 -64.67 11.75
CA VAL A 188 -17.39 -64.24 11.28
C VAL A 188 -17.43 -63.91 9.79
N ALA A 189 -18.02 -64.77 8.96
CA ALA A 189 -18.14 -64.53 7.53
C ALA A 189 -18.94 -63.25 7.21
N LYS A 190 -20.03 -63.00 7.93
CA LYS A 190 -20.81 -61.76 7.82
C LYS A 190 -20.02 -60.53 8.27
N ALA A 191 -19.22 -60.62 9.34
CA ALA A 191 -18.37 -59.53 9.80
C ALA A 191 -17.25 -59.22 8.78
N GLN A 192 -16.60 -60.25 8.24
CA GLN A 192 -15.59 -60.12 7.19
C GLN A 192 -16.18 -59.50 5.92
N GLN A 193 -17.37 -59.96 5.50
CA GLN A 193 -18.04 -59.42 4.33
C GLN A 193 -18.40 -57.93 4.53
N LYS A 194 -18.80 -57.53 5.75
CA LYS A 194 -19.06 -56.11 6.07
C LYS A 194 -17.79 -55.28 6.01
N LEU A 195 -16.66 -55.78 6.52
CA LEU A 195 -15.38 -55.09 6.43
C LEU A 195 -14.91 -54.93 4.98
N ASN A 196 -15.04 -55.97 4.15
CA ASN A 196 -14.62 -55.95 2.75
C ASN A 196 -15.47 -55.01 1.87
N LYS A 197 -16.67 -54.63 2.33
CA LYS A 197 -17.57 -53.70 1.62
C LYS A 197 -17.31 -52.22 1.94
N LEU A 198 -16.39 -51.91 2.87
CA LEU A 198 -16.06 -50.56 3.34
C LEU A 198 -14.77 -50.01 2.70
#